data_AF-A0A934VWB0-F1
#
_entry.id   AF-A0A934VWB0-F1
#
_cell.length_a   1.000
_cell.length_b   1.000
_cell.length_c   1.000
_cell.angle_alpha   90.00
_cell.angle_beta   90.00
_cell.angle_gamma   90.00
#
_symmetry.space_group_name_H-M   'P 1'
#
loop_
_entity.id
_entity.type
_entity.pdbx_description
1 polymer ?
#
loop_
_entity_poly.entity_id
_entity_poly.type
_entity_poly.pdbx_seq_one_letter_code
_entity_poly.pdbx_strand_id
1 'polypeptide(L)'
;MKSGAIIFIIAIAVGVGMGLFAQSNGRAGKSETAEKSQTTRPRERDQQRGDHPKWRSGDFLKRAGETAEARKHPLGAELANWTDAEIEAALYEALTKPEWLLNGSPTSDAASELFAEWMKRDFDAAYAWFLGIQDGTAKKQLTVCLGENWPEDRASEGFALLRINPKIFSQSNPARRKFVLQGLQDEAAKGGAIGLAALLAKINSEKLLSKYGYSPGPELPDDFDFGALAATDAFKDGWDTSEIRGLVSKWMAKDAESAVAWVLQTKGPGGICDVFKFGGATSTYNAVGGQMENWSDEIRSEFLDTIEKQVAGQLYTTSSVISELAKGTSDPALADEIREVGIQGMFAGRTSNVLPILDEMDPVRRVDALLAATSGMPKGQQNFGQSDEELLRKKLNEWQVSAEQTEEIVQRFKP
;
A
#
# COMPACT_ATOMS: atom_id res chain seq x y z
N MET A 1 -59.87 -21.59 -9.58
CA MET A 1 -59.03 -20.51 -10.13
C MET A 1 -57.65 -21.09 -10.37
N LYS A 2 -57.21 -21.05 -11.64
CA LYS A 2 -55.93 -21.59 -12.11
C LYS A 2 -54.94 -20.42 -12.21
N SER A 3 -53.79 -20.54 -11.56
CA SER A 3 -52.61 -19.69 -11.77
C SER A 3 -51.45 -20.68 -11.95
N GLY A 4 -50.71 -20.73 -13.05
CA GLY A 4 -50.29 -19.65 -13.94
C GLY A 4 -48.77 -19.55 -13.79
N ALA A 5 -48.04 -20.34 -14.59
CA ALA A 5 -46.58 -20.46 -14.57
C ALA A 5 -45.89 -19.19 -15.10
N ILE A 6 -44.72 -18.85 -14.55
CA ILE A 6 -43.70 -18.06 -15.24
C ILE A 6 -42.35 -18.77 -15.03
N ILE A 7 -41.86 -19.38 -16.10
CA ILE A 7 -40.52 -19.95 -16.23
C ILE A 7 -39.63 -18.84 -16.79
N PHE A 8 -38.57 -18.46 -16.06
CA PHE A 8 -37.53 -17.58 -16.58
C PHE A 8 -36.45 -18.42 -17.27
N ILE A 9 -36.33 -18.27 -18.59
CA ILE A 9 -35.22 -18.78 -19.38
C ILE A 9 -34.17 -17.67 -19.47
N ILE A 10 -33.01 -17.86 -18.84
CA ILE A 10 -31.84 -17.00 -19.05
C ILE A 10 -30.98 -17.67 -20.13
N ALA A 11 -30.98 -17.07 -21.31
CA ALA A 11 -30.03 -17.37 -22.37
C ALA A 11 -28.71 -16.65 -22.07
N ILE A 12 -27.65 -17.39 -21.78
CA ILE A 12 -26.29 -16.87 -21.75
C ILE A 12 -25.72 -16.99 -23.16
N ALA A 13 -25.60 -15.85 -23.84
CA ALA A 13 -24.77 -15.71 -25.03
C ALA A 13 -23.31 -15.57 -24.58
N VAL A 14 -22.56 -16.67 -24.64
CA VAL A 14 -21.08 -16.64 -24.60
C VAL A 14 -20.61 -16.51 -26.05
N GLY A 15 -20.00 -15.38 -26.39
CA GLY A 15 -19.41 -15.17 -27.70
C GLY A 15 -18.45 -13.97 -27.74
N VAL A 16 -17.28 -14.22 -28.31
CA VAL A 16 -16.15 -13.32 -28.65
C VAL A 16 -15.17 -13.05 -27.48
N GLY A 17 -13.88 -13.44 -27.53
CA GLY A 17 -13.14 -14.13 -28.57
C GLY A 17 -11.79 -14.63 -28.04
N MET A 18 -11.56 -15.94 -28.15
CA MET A 18 -10.23 -16.53 -28.22
C MET A 18 -10.11 -17.14 -29.62
N GLY A 19 -9.18 -16.63 -30.41
CA GLY A 19 -8.91 -17.19 -31.72
C GLY A 19 -7.87 -16.38 -32.46
N LEU A 20 -6.60 -16.80 -32.34
CA LEU A 20 -5.68 -17.05 -33.45
C LEU A 20 -4.30 -17.44 -32.90
N PHE A 21 -4.17 -18.71 -32.52
CA PHE A 21 -2.90 -19.44 -32.65
C PHE A 21 -3.14 -20.55 -33.66
N ALA A 22 -2.72 -20.29 -34.91
CA ALA A 22 -2.65 -21.30 -35.96
C ALA A 22 -1.18 -21.42 -36.38
N GLN A 23 -0.57 -22.53 -35.98
CA GLN A 23 0.62 -23.10 -36.59
C GLN A 23 0.36 -23.29 -38.09
N SER A 24 1.19 -22.70 -38.95
CA SER A 24 1.31 -23.15 -40.34
C SER A 24 2.78 -23.27 -40.72
N ASN A 25 3.20 -24.51 -40.94
CA ASN A 25 4.39 -24.88 -41.69
C ASN A 25 3.90 -25.57 -42.97
N GLY A 26 4.37 -25.13 -44.14
CA GLY A 26 4.24 -25.94 -45.37
C GLY A 26 3.87 -25.24 -46.68
N ARG A 27 4.77 -24.40 -47.18
CA ARG A 27 5.32 -24.39 -48.55
C ARG A 27 4.44 -24.90 -49.71
N ALA A 28 4.05 -24.00 -50.62
CA ALA A 28 4.26 -24.09 -52.07
C ALA A 28 3.82 -22.77 -52.74
N GLY A 29 4.63 -22.29 -53.70
CA GLY A 29 4.56 -20.94 -54.23
C GLY A 29 3.52 -20.69 -55.32
N LYS A 30 3.38 -19.40 -55.65
CA LYS A 30 3.44 -18.87 -57.02
C LYS A 30 3.56 -17.34 -56.96
N SER A 31 4.48 -16.84 -57.77
CA SER A 31 4.72 -15.44 -58.10
C SER A 31 3.54 -14.89 -58.91
N GLU A 32 3.12 -13.64 -58.65
CA GLU A 32 2.98 -12.60 -59.68
C GLU A 32 2.63 -11.21 -59.08
N THR A 33 3.52 -10.26 -59.41
CA THR A 33 3.26 -8.87 -59.84
C THR A 33 2.59 -7.85 -58.92
N ALA A 34 3.48 -7.05 -58.31
CA ALA A 34 3.48 -5.59 -58.16
C ALA A 34 2.21 -4.79 -58.49
N GLU A 35 1.76 -4.00 -57.50
CA GLU A 35 1.37 -2.61 -57.77
C GLU A 35 1.73 -1.69 -56.61
N LYS A 36 2.25 -0.52 -56.99
CA LYS A 36 2.91 0.49 -56.16
C LYS A 36 1.87 1.34 -55.42
N SER A 37 2.14 1.67 -54.16
CA SER A 37 1.81 3.00 -53.64
C SER A 37 2.77 3.39 -52.52
N GLN A 38 3.72 4.24 -52.91
CA GLN A 38 4.60 4.98 -52.03
C GLN A 38 3.83 6.19 -51.47
N THR A 39 3.77 6.32 -50.15
CA THR A 39 3.67 7.64 -49.52
C THR A 39 4.76 7.73 -48.45
N THR A 40 5.79 8.46 -48.81
CA THR A 40 6.99 8.80 -48.05
C THR A 40 6.64 9.76 -46.89
N ARG A 41 7.10 9.45 -45.68
CA ARG A 41 7.47 10.46 -44.68
C ARG A 41 8.96 10.26 -44.35
N PRO A 42 9.83 11.28 -44.53
CA PRO A 42 11.23 11.15 -44.15
C PRO A 42 11.36 11.30 -42.64
N ARG A 43 11.92 10.29 -41.98
CA ARG A 43 12.37 10.37 -40.58
C ARG A 43 13.85 10.77 -40.61
N GLU A 44 14.07 12.07 -40.72
CA GLU A 44 15.41 12.68 -40.67
C GLU A 44 15.84 12.79 -39.19
N ARG A 45 16.35 11.70 -38.62
CA ARG A 45 17.10 11.67 -37.35
C ARG A 45 18.05 10.48 -37.36
N ASP A 46 19.04 10.52 -38.24
CA ASP A 46 20.09 9.48 -38.26
C ASP A 46 21.51 10.05 -38.39
N GLN A 47 21.70 11.34 -38.12
CA GLN A 47 23.02 11.96 -38.19
C GLN A 47 23.34 12.70 -36.89
N GLN A 48 23.61 11.92 -35.85
CA GLN A 48 24.58 12.21 -34.78
C GLN A 48 24.60 11.03 -33.79
N ARG A 49 24.98 9.84 -34.26
CA ARG A 49 25.43 8.76 -33.37
C ARG A 49 26.95 8.84 -33.30
N GLY A 50 27.46 9.32 -32.16
CA GLY A 50 28.88 9.28 -31.86
C GLY A 50 29.39 7.84 -31.91
N ASP A 51 30.61 7.68 -32.40
CA ASP A 51 31.32 6.40 -32.51
C ASP A 51 31.69 5.90 -31.10
N HIS A 52 30.70 5.38 -30.38
CA HIS A 52 30.88 4.80 -29.05
C HIS A 52 31.12 3.30 -29.19
N PRO A 53 32.08 2.73 -28.44
CA PRO A 53 32.38 1.31 -28.51
C PRO A 53 31.10 0.51 -28.18
N LYS A 54 30.76 -0.47 -29.03
CA LYS A 54 29.69 -1.44 -28.74
C LYS A 54 30.04 -2.15 -27.43
N TRP A 55 29.28 -1.85 -26.38
CA TRP A 55 29.47 -2.43 -25.07
C TRP A 55 29.22 -3.94 -25.15
N ARG A 56 30.09 -4.74 -24.53
CA ARG A 56 29.79 -6.14 -24.29
C ARG A 56 28.91 -6.21 -23.04
N SER A 57 27.99 -7.16 -22.99
CA SER A 57 27.02 -7.35 -21.91
C SER A 57 27.66 -7.37 -20.51
N GLY A 58 28.91 -7.83 -20.40
CA GLY A 58 29.68 -7.82 -19.15
C GLY A 58 30.10 -6.43 -18.64
N ASP A 59 30.34 -5.46 -19.54
CA ASP A 59 30.77 -4.10 -19.18
C ASP A 59 29.59 -3.29 -18.61
N PHE A 60 28.39 -3.52 -19.15
CA PHE A 60 27.13 -2.94 -18.70
C PHE A 60 26.82 -3.31 -17.25
N LEU A 61 27.01 -4.59 -16.89
CA LEU A 61 26.63 -5.11 -15.58
C LEU A 61 27.58 -4.69 -14.48
N LYS A 62 28.89 -4.65 -14.78
CA LYS A 62 29.88 -4.12 -13.84
C LYS A 62 29.49 -2.71 -13.38
N ARG A 63 28.98 -1.90 -14.31
CA ARG A 63 28.63 -0.49 -14.08
C ARG A 63 27.28 -0.33 -13.37
N ALA A 64 26.28 -1.14 -13.70
CA ALA A 64 25.01 -1.20 -12.96
C ALA A 64 25.24 -1.40 -11.45
N GLY A 65 26.26 -2.21 -11.10
CA GLY A 65 26.69 -2.42 -9.72
C GLY A 65 27.41 -1.27 -9.03
N GLU A 66 28.01 -0.34 -9.79
CA GLU A 66 28.72 0.83 -9.26
C GLU A 66 27.76 2.00 -8.97
N THR A 67 26.56 1.99 -9.54
CA THR A 67 25.59 3.11 -9.53
C THR A 67 24.43 2.97 -8.53
N ALA A 68 24.35 1.88 -7.78
CA ALA A 68 23.25 1.58 -6.86
C ALA A 68 23.03 2.62 -5.72
N GLU A 69 23.96 3.57 -5.52
CA GLU A 69 23.81 4.66 -4.54
C GLU A 69 22.93 5.84 -5.03
N ALA A 70 22.56 5.91 -6.32
CA ALA A 70 21.74 7.01 -6.86
C ALA A 70 20.32 6.54 -7.20
N ARG A 71 19.30 7.03 -6.46
CA ARG A 71 17.86 6.73 -6.64
C ARG A 71 17.21 7.26 -7.96
N LYS A 72 17.94 7.30 -9.07
CA LYS A 72 17.42 7.57 -10.41
C LYS A 72 17.91 6.47 -11.32
N HIS A 73 16.99 5.76 -12.00
CA HIS A 73 17.20 4.71 -13.03
C HIS A 73 18.64 4.77 -13.59
N PRO A 74 19.61 4.09 -12.94
CA PRO A 74 21.03 4.44 -13.06
C PRO A 74 21.56 4.32 -14.49
N LEU A 75 20.85 3.56 -15.32
CA LEU A 75 21.19 3.25 -16.70
C LEU A 75 20.33 4.01 -17.72
N GLY A 76 19.36 4.82 -17.30
CA GLY A 76 18.37 5.44 -18.19
C GLY A 76 18.99 6.30 -19.31
N ALA A 77 20.05 7.06 -19.01
CA ALA A 77 20.75 7.87 -20.01
C ALA A 77 21.57 7.03 -21.00
N GLU A 78 22.11 5.90 -20.55
CA GLU A 78 22.92 4.99 -21.38
C GLU A 78 22.01 4.14 -22.28
N LEU A 79 20.92 3.62 -21.72
CA LEU A 79 19.93 2.83 -22.46
C LEU A 79 19.24 3.64 -23.55
N ALA A 80 19.09 4.96 -23.39
CA ALA A 80 18.46 5.85 -24.39
C ALA A 80 19.06 5.71 -25.81
N ASN A 81 20.33 5.30 -25.92
CA ASN A 81 21.00 5.11 -27.21
C ASN A 81 20.88 3.68 -27.78
N TRP A 82 20.42 2.72 -26.98
CA TRP A 82 20.21 1.34 -27.39
C TRP A 82 18.95 1.22 -28.25
N THR A 83 18.94 0.25 -29.14
CA THR A 83 17.76 -0.18 -29.90
C THR A 83 16.95 -1.20 -29.11
N ASP A 84 15.66 -1.37 -29.44
CA ASP A 84 14.81 -2.35 -28.75
C ASP A 84 15.35 -3.79 -28.92
N ALA A 85 15.95 -4.10 -30.08
CA ALA A 85 16.61 -5.38 -30.33
C ALA A 85 17.86 -5.60 -29.45
N GLU A 86 18.62 -4.55 -29.13
CA GLU A 86 19.76 -4.64 -28.20
C GLU A 86 19.30 -4.88 -26.77
N ILE A 87 18.20 -4.24 -26.35
CA ILE A 87 17.59 -4.47 -25.03
C ILE A 87 17.03 -5.90 -24.94
N GLU A 88 16.27 -6.34 -25.93
CA GLU A 88 15.73 -7.70 -26.02
C GLU A 88 16.86 -8.75 -25.95
N ALA A 89 17.93 -8.58 -26.73
CA ALA A 89 19.06 -9.50 -26.73
C ALA A 89 19.76 -9.56 -25.36
N ALA A 90 19.95 -8.42 -24.69
CA ALA A 90 20.54 -8.38 -23.36
C ALA A 90 19.64 -9.03 -22.30
N LEU A 91 18.32 -8.89 -22.42
CA LEU A 91 17.37 -9.58 -21.55
C LEU A 91 17.39 -11.10 -21.75
N TYR A 92 17.47 -11.58 -22.99
CA TYR A 92 17.65 -13.02 -23.25
C TYR A 92 18.96 -13.54 -22.66
N GLU A 93 20.05 -12.79 -22.76
CA GLU A 93 21.30 -13.16 -22.11
C GLU A 93 21.16 -13.20 -20.59
N ALA A 94 20.47 -12.23 -19.99
CA ALA A 94 20.22 -12.19 -18.56
C ALA A 94 19.43 -13.41 -18.05
N LEU A 95 18.46 -13.92 -18.82
CA LEU A 95 17.74 -15.14 -18.48
C LEU A 95 18.62 -16.40 -18.40
N THR A 96 19.78 -16.38 -19.05
CA THR A 96 20.76 -17.50 -18.99
C THR A 96 21.70 -17.42 -17.78
N LYS A 97 21.66 -16.32 -17.02
CA LYS A 97 22.59 -16.01 -15.93
C LYS A 97 21.82 -15.66 -14.64
N PRO A 98 21.48 -16.67 -13.82
CA PRO A 98 20.63 -16.50 -12.64
C PRO A 98 21.10 -15.41 -11.69
N GLU A 99 22.40 -15.19 -11.55
CA GLU A 99 23.01 -14.16 -10.71
C GLU A 99 22.66 -12.71 -11.12
N TRP A 100 22.19 -12.49 -12.36
CA TRP A 100 21.70 -11.18 -12.83
C TRP A 100 20.23 -10.92 -12.48
N LEU A 101 19.55 -11.92 -11.91
CA LEU A 101 18.12 -11.89 -11.57
C LEU A 101 17.87 -12.05 -10.07
N LEU A 102 18.91 -12.28 -9.26
CA LEU A 102 18.80 -12.50 -7.81
C LEU A 102 19.03 -11.20 -7.05
N ASN A 103 18.05 -10.83 -6.20
CA ASN A 103 18.12 -9.67 -5.30
C ASN A 103 19.40 -9.67 -4.44
N GLY A 104 20.11 -8.54 -4.39
CA GLY A 104 21.28 -8.34 -3.53
C GLY A 104 22.63 -8.50 -4.24
N SER A 105 22.64 -8.84 -5.53
CA SER A 105 23.81 -8.58 -6.40
C SER A 105 23.84 -7.11 -6.79
N PRO A 106 25.01 -6.47 -6.94
CA PRO A 106 25.11 -5.14 -7.56
C PRO A 106 24.42 -5.07 -8.94
N THR A 107 24.25 -6.22 -9.61
CA THR A 107 23.63 -6.36 -10.92
C THR A 107 22.18 -6.84 -10.86
N SER A 108 21.61 -7.03 -9.67
CA SER A 108 20.29 -7.67 -9.49
C SER A 108 19.16 -6.93 -10.21
N ASP A 109 19.35 -5.64 -10.42
CA ASP A 109 18.31 -4.76 -10.96
C ASP A 109 18.48 -4.55 -12.47
N ALA A 110 19.61 -4.96 -13.06
CA ALA A 110 19.90 -4.69 -14.47
C ALA A 110 18.86 -5.29 -15.42
N ALA A 111 18.37 -6.50 -15.15
CA ALA A 111 17.30 -7.11 -15.94
C ALA A 111 15.96 -6.38 -15.77
N SER A 112 15.64 -5.93 -14.55
CA SER A 112 14.45 -5.12 -14.28
C SER A 112 14.53 -3.76 -14.98
N GLU A 113 15.68 -3.10 -14.95
CA GLU A 113 15.90 -1.79 -15.59
C GLU A 113 15.84 -1.87 -17.12
N LEU A 114 16.42 -2.92 -17.71
CA LEU A 114 16.29 -3.21 -19.15
C LEU A 114 14.83 -3.46 -19.53
N PHE A 115 14.13 -4.25 -18.72
CA PHE A 115 12.73 -4.57 -18.97
C PHE A 115 11.82 -3.35 -18.79
N ALA A 116 12.05 -2.51 -17.78
CA ALA A 116 11.35 -1.26 -17.56
C ALA A 116 11.49 -0.30 -18.75
N GLU A 117 12.73 -0.12 -19.24
CA GLU A 117 12.99 0.73 -20.39
C GLU A 117 12.34 0.18 -21.67
N TRP A 118 12.32 -1.15 -21.87
CA TRP A 118 11.61 -1.73 -23.01
C TRP A 118 10.11 -1.51 -22.91
N MET A 119 9.51 -1.77 -21.74
CA MET A 119 8.08 -1.55 -21.47
C MET A 119 7.65 -0.10 -21.74
N LYS A 120 8.52 0.86 -21.47
CA LYS A 120 8.28 2.28 -21.76
C LYS A 120 8.31 2.62 -23.26
N ARG A 121 9.11 1.91 -24.06
CA ARG A 121 9.28 2.16 -25.50
C ARG A 121 8.25 1.44 -26.34
N ASP A 122 8.04 0.16 -26.04
CA ASP A 122 7.15 -0.75 -26.73
C ASP A 122 6.57 -1.74 -25.72
N PHE A 123 5.53 -1.29 -25.03
CA PHE A 123 4.84 -2.08 -24.02
C PHE A 123 4.35 -3.42 -24.57
N ASP A 124 3.75 -3.42 -25.77
CA ASP A 124 3.13 -4.63 -26.32
C ASP A 124 4.17 -5.71 -26.64
N ALA A 125 5.30 -5.31 -27.24
CA ALA A 125 6.41 -6.24 -27.51
C ALA A 125 7.03 -6.78 -26.22
N ALA A 126 7.34 -5.90 -25.26
CA ALA A 126 7.92 -6.28 -23.97
C ALA A 126 6.98 -7.20 -23.16
N TYR A 127 5.68 -6.90 -23.16
CA TYR A 127 4.67 -7.73 -22.51
C TYR A 127 4.52 -9.10 -23.18
N ALA A 128 4.49 -9.15 -24.51
CA ALA A 128 4.46 -10.42 -25.25
C ALA A 128 5.72 -11.28 -24.96
N TRP A 129 6.89 -10.65 -24.89
CA TRP A 129 8.13 -11.30 -24.48
C TRP A 129 8.02 -11.85 -23.04
N PHE A 130 7.53 -11.06 -22.08
CA PHE A 130 7.35 -11.49 -20.69
C PHE A 130 6.44 -12.72 -20.58
N LEU A 131 5.35 -12.76 -21.35
CA LEU A 131 4.45 -13.92 -21.39
C LEU A 131 5.14 -15.18 -21.91
N GLY A 132 6.11 -15.03 -22.83
CA GLY A 132 6.91 -16.12 -23.40
C GLY A 132 7.97 -16.71 -22.46
N ILE A 133 8.29 -16.04 -21.34
CA ILE A 133 9.24 -16.56 -20.35
C ILE A 133 8.63 -17.80 -19.67
N GLN A 134 9.43 -18.85 -19.51
CA GLN A 134 9.05 -20.03 -18.73
C GLN A 134 8.79 -19.65 -17.26
N ASP A 135 7.78 -20.27 -16.65
CA ASP A 135 7.45 -20.02 -15.26
C ASP A 135 8.61 -20.43 -14.34
N GLY A 136 9.10 -19.50 -13.53
CA GLY A 136 10.27 -19.72 -12.68
C GLY A 136 10.69 -18.47 -11.92
N THR A 137 11.85 -18.52 -11.28
CA THR A 137 12.39 -17.40 -10.50
C THR A 137 12.56 -16.14 -11.34
N ALA A 138 13.11 -16.26 -12.55
CA ALA A 138 13.33 -15.13 -13.46
C ALA A 138 12.03 -14.36 -13.74
N LYS A 139 10.99 -15.06 -14.21
CA LYS A 139 9.67 -14.47 -14.49
C LYS A 139 9.06 -13.84 -13.25
N LYS A 140 9.16 -14.51 -12.10
CA LYS A 140 8.66 -13.98 -10.81
C LYS A 140 9.35 -12.67 -10.43
N GLN A 141 10.66 -12.54 -10.62
CA GLN A 141 11.37 -11.30 -10.29
C GLN A 141 10.94 -10.13 -11.18
N LEU A 142 10.78 -10.39 -12.48
CA LEU A 142 10.33 -9.37 -13.43
C LEU A 142 8.88 -8.90 -13.22
N THR A 143 8.06 -9.64 -12.47
CA THR A 143 6.67 -9.21 -12.19
C THR A 143 6.59 -7.87 -11.48
N VAL A 144 7.53 -7.56 -10.58
CA VAL A 144 7.52 -6.29 -9.84
C VAL A 144 7.69 -5.13 -10.83
N CYS A 145 8.70 -5.22 -11.68
CA CYS A 145 8.95 -4.29 -12.78
C CYS A 145 7.76 -4.20 -13.74
N LEU A 146 7.14 -5.34 -14.09
CA LEU A 146 5.94 -5.40 -14.92
C LEU A 146 4.82 -4.56 -14.32
N GLY A 147 4.55 -4.75 -13.02
CA GLY A 147 3.56 -3.97 -12.29
C GLY A 147 3.91 -2.48 -12.29
N GLU A 148 5.13 -2.12 -11.89
CA GLU A 148 5.61 -0.74 -11.80
C GLU A 148 5.52 0.03 -13.12
N ASN A 149 5.72 -0.64 -14.25
CA ASN A 149 5.66 -0.04 -15.58
C ASN A 149 4.35 -0.32 -16.34
N TRP A 150 3.32 -0.86 -15.67
CA TRP A 150 2.03 -1.12 -16.29
C TRP A 150 1.27 0.19 -16.59
N PRO A 151 0.81 0.40 -17.84
CA PRO A 151 0.04 1.58 -18.24
C PRO A 151 -1.26 1.73 -17.45
N GLU A 152 -1.55 2.95 -16.99
CA GLU A 152 -2.75 3.25 -16.20
C GLU A 152 -4.05 3.02 -16.99
N ASP A 153 -4.03 3.30 -18.29
CA ASP A 153 -5.16 3.10 -19.22
C ASP A 153 -5.44 1.62 -19.54
N ARG A 154 -4.59 0.70 -19.06
CA ARG A 154 -4.72 -0.75 -19.23
C ARG A 154 -4.95 -1.50 -17.93
N ALA A 155 -5.53 -0.83 -16.93
CA ALA A 155 -5.83 -1.39 -15.61
C ALA A 155 -6.62 -2.72 -15.68
N SER A 156 -7.65 -2.78 -16.52
CA SER A 156 -8.50 -3.97 -16.68
C SER A 156 -7.73 -5.19 -17.23
N GLU A 157 -6.78 -4.96 -18.13
CA GLU A 157 -5.90 -5.99 -18.67
C GLU A 157 -4.90 -6.51 -17.63
N GLY A 158 -4.32 -5.61 -16.83
CA GLY A 158 -3.41 -5.99 -15.73
C GLY A 158 -4.14 -6.83 -14.68
N PHE A 159 -5.36 -6.45 -14.34
CA PHE A 159 -6.21 -7.25 -13.45
C PHE A 159 -6.59 -8.61 -14.07
N ALA A 160 -6.89 -8.67 -15.37
CA ALA A 160 -7.13 -9.94 -16.06
C ALA A 160 -5.89 -10.85 -16.05
N LEU A 161 -4.70 -10.28 -16.27
CA LEU A 161 -3.41 -10.99 -16.21
C LEU A 161 -3.16 -11.60 -14.83
N LEU A 162 -3.43 -10.85 -13.75
CA LEU A 162 -3.34 -11.33 -12.38
C LEU A 162 -4.21 -12.58 -12.16
N ARG A 163 -5.47 -12.52 -12.61
CA ARG A 163 -6.46 -13.58 -12.40
C ARG A 163 -6.11 -14.89 -13.08
N ILE A 164 -5.53 -14.84 -14.28
CA ILE A 164 -5.14 -16.04 -15.01
C ILE A 164 -3.77 -16.60 -14.53
N ASN A 165 -2.96 -15.79 -13.82
CA ASN A 165 -1.61 -16.17 -13.35
C ASN A 165 -1.40 -16.03 -11.83
N PRO A 166 -2.30 -16.52 -10.94
CA PRO A 166 -2.22 -16.24 -9.50
C PRO A 166 -0.96 -16.82 -8.83
N LYS A 167 -0.31 -17.83 -9.42
CA LYS A 167 0.93 -18.43 -8.90
C LYS A 167 2.17 -17.56 -9.10
N ILE A 168 2.19 -16.75 -10.15
CA ILE A 168 3.29 -15.84 -10.47
C ILE A 168 3.17 -14.57 -9.61
N PHE A 169 1.93 -14.14 -9.36
CA PHE A 169 1.57 -13.01 -8.51
C PHE A 169 1.17 -13.45 -7.10
N SER A 170 2.13 -13.96 -6.32
CA SER A 170 1.91 -14.37 -4.92
C SER A 170 1.34 -13.24 -4.05
N GLN A 171 0.79 -13.56 -2.88
CA GLN A 171 0.25 -12.55 -1.95
C GLN A 171 1.25 -11.46 -1.56
N SER A 172 2.53 -11.82 -1.44
CA SER A 172 3.62 -10.90 -1.13
C SER A 172 4.14 -10.09 -2.33
N ASN A 173 3.61 -10.32 -3.53
CA ASN A 173 4.09 -9.69 -4.75
C ASN A 173 3.54 -8.26 -4.90
N PRO A 174 4.38 -7.21 -4.93
CA PRO A 174 3.93 -5.83 -5.09
C PRO A 174 3.08 -5.57 -6.34
N ALA A 175 3.37 -6.26 -7.46
CA ALA A 175 2.63 -6.08 -8.72
C ALA A 175 1.18 -6.55 -8.61
N ARG A 176 0.91 -7.61 -7.82
CA ARG A 176 -0.45 -8.04 -7.51
C ARG A 176 -1.26 -6.89 -6.93
N ARG A 177 -0.71 -6.24 -5.91
CA ARG A 177 -1.38 -5.12 -5.24
C ARG A 177 -1.57 -3.96 -6.21
N LYS A 178 -0.58 -3.63 -7.04
CA LYS A 178 -0.72 -2.57 -8.03
C LYS A 178 -1.86 -2.86 -9.01
N PHE A 179 -1.95 -4.06 -9.57
CA PHE A 179 -3.05 -4.43 -10.47
C PHE A 179 -4.42 -4.43 -9.80
N VAL A 180 -4.51 -4.87 -8.54
CA VAL A 180 -5.75 -4.77 -7.75
C VAL A 180 -6.14 -3.29 -7.58
N LEU A 181 -5.22 -2.43 -7.15
CA LEU A 181 -5.51 -1.01 -6.92
C LEU A 181 -5.88 -0.27 -8.21
N GLN A 182 -5.16 -0.50 -9.31
CA GLN A 182 -5.51 0.07 -10.61
C GLN A 182 -6.88 -0.39 -11.10
N GLY A 183 -7.19 -1.69 -10.95
CA GLY A 183 -8.52 -2.22 -11.30
C GLY A 183 -9.64 -1.58 -10.47
N LEU A 184 -9.44 -1.44 -9.17
CA LEU A 184 -10.38 -0.76 -8.28
C LEU A 184 -10.55 0.72 -8.66
N GLN A 185 -9.47 1.44 -8.97
CA GLN A 185 -9.50 2.83 -9.40
C GLN A 185 -10.26 3.01 -10.73
N ASP A 186 -9.96 2.17 -11.73
CA ASP A 186 -10.63 2.21 -13.04
C ASP A 186 -12.14 1.96 -12.90
N GLU A 187 -12.51 0.98 -12.08
CA GLU A 187 -13.92 0.65 -11.85
C GLU A 187 -14.64 1.73 -11.02
N ALA A 188 -13.97 2.34 -10.03
CA ALA A 188 -14.52 3.47 -9.30
C ALA A 188 -14.78 4.67 -10.23
N ALA A 189 -13.90 4.94 -11.19
CA ALA A 189 -14.05 6.03 -12.15
C ALA A 189 -15.17 5.77 -13.16
N LYS A 190 -15.36 4.52 -13.61
CA LYS A 190 -16.34 4.17 -14.66
C LYS A 190 -17.72 3.80 -14.10
N GLY A 191 -17.75 3.00 -13.04
CA GLY A 191 -18.94 2.39 -12.47
C GLY A 191 -19.34 2.96 -11.10
N GLY A 192 -18.59 3.94 -10.58
CA GLY A 192 -18.83 4.55 -9.28
C GLY A 192 -18.78 3.52 -8.14
N ALA A 193 -19.57 3.76 -7.09
CA ALA A 193 -19.64 2.89 -5.93
C ALA A 193 -20.10 1.46 -6.23
N ILE A 194 -21.08 1.31 -7.14
CA ILE A 194 -21.67 0.00 -7.47
C ILE A 194 -20.71 -0.83 -8.32
N GLY A 195 -20.06 -0.23 -9.31
CA GLY A 195 -19.00 -0.89 -10.08
C GLY A 195 -17.88 -1.36 -9.16
N LEU A 196 -17.38 -0.45 -8.30
CA LEU A 196 -16.32 -0.77 -7.36
C LEU A 196 -16.71 -1.95 -6.44
N ALA A 197 -17.94 -1.94 -5.91
CA ALA A 197 -18.46 -3.02 -5.08
C ALA A 197 -18.52 -4.37 -5.82
N ALA A 198 -18.95 -4.37 -7.09
CA ALA A 198 -18.99 -5.58 -7.90
C ALA A 198 -17.58 -6.16 -8.13
N LEU A 199 -16.60 -5.29 -8.39
CA LEU A 199 -15.22 -5.71 -8.52
C LEU A 199 -14.63 -6.21 -7.18
N LEU A 200 -14.92 -5.53 -6.07
CA LEU A 200 -14.53 -5.98 -4.72
C LEU A 200 -15.08 -7.37 -4.41
N ALA A 201 -16.36 -7.64 -4.70
CA ALA A 201 -16.96 -8.95 -4.51
C ALA A 201 -16.22 -10.04 -5.29
N LYS A 202 -15.83 -9.72 -6.53
CA LYS A 202 -15.07 -10.62 -7.39
C LYS A 202 -13.66 -10.88 -6.85
N ILE A 203 -12.93 -9.82 -6.47
CA ILE A 203 -11.58 -9.94 -5.88
C ILE A 203 -11.63 -10.74 -4.58
N ASN A 204 -12.65 -10.53 -3.74
CA ASN A 204 -12.83 -11.26 -2.49
C ASN A 204 -13.08 -12.75 -2.74
N SER A 205 -14.00 -13.10 -3.66
CA SER A 205 -14.27 -14.51 -4.00
C SER A 205 -13.05 -15.25 -4.57
N GLU A 206 -12.16 -14.52 -5.25
CA GLU A 206 -10.90 -15.04 -5.79
C GLU A 206 -9.72 -14.97 -4.79
N LYS A 207 -9.95 -14.48 -3.56
CA LYS A 207 -8.93 -14.31 -2.50
C LYS A 207 -7.73 -13.48 -2.96
N LEU A 208 -8.01 -12.44 -3.75
CA LEU A 208 -7.01 -11.56 -4.35
C LEU A 208 -6.64 -10.35 -3.46
N LEU A 209 -7.46 -10.02 -2.46
CA LEU A 209 -7.14 -8.98 -1.46
C LEU A 209 -6.04 -9.43 -0.49
N SER A 210 -5.26 -8.47 0.01
CA SER A 210 -4.27 -8.74 1.05
C SER A 210 -4.89 -8.57 2.44
N LYS A 211 -4.65 -9.54 3.33
CA LYS A 211 -5.00 -9.41 4.76
C LYS A 211 -3.99 -8.56 5.53
N TYR A 212 -2.77 -8.46 5.00
CA TYR A 212 -1.63 -7.89 5.71
C TYR A 212 -1.00 -6.74 4.94
N GLY A 213 -0.37 -5.84 5.67
CA GLY A 213 0.35 -4.69 5.12
C GLY A 213 -0.52 -3.45 4.93
N TYR A 214 0.15 -2.32 4.79
CA TYR A 214 -0.47 -1.04 4.46
C TYR A 214 -0.91 -1.00 3.00
N SER A 215 -2.15 -0.61 2.73
CA SER A 215 -2.63 -0.23 1.41
C SER A 215 -3.23 1.17 1.45
N PRO A 216 -2.80 2.12 0.60
CA PRO A 216 -3.38 3.46 0.56
C PRO A 216 -4.80 3.45 -0.02
N GLY A 217 -5.30 2.31 -0.51
CA GLY A 217 -6.53 2.24 -1.29
C GLY A 217 -6.35 2.76 -2.73
N PRO A 218 -7.37 2.61 -3.59
CA PRO A 218 -7.37 3.19 -4.94
C PRO A 218 -7.52 4.71 -4.87
N GLU A 219 -7.04 5.43 -5.89
CA GLU A 219 -7.46 6.83 -6.08
C GLU A 219 -8.91 6.86 -6.56
N LEU A 220 -9.67 7.81 -6.02
CA LEU A 220 -11.12 7.89 -6.23
C LEU A 220 -11.51 9.28 -6.75
N PRO A 221 -12.58 9.40 -7.56
CA PRO A 221 -13.13 10.70 -7.93
C PRO A 221 -13.49 11.59 -6.73
N ASP A 222 -13.35 12.90 -6.89
CA ASP A 222 -13.67 13.89 -5.85
C ASP A 222 -15.13 13.85 -5.38
N ASP A 223 -16.04 13.34 -6.20
CA ASP A 223 -17.47 13.17 -5.92
C ASP A 223 -17.87 11.71 -5.63
N PHE A 224 -16.89 10.81 -5.42
CA PHE A 224 -17.15 9.41 -5.13
C PHE A 224 -18.09 9.21 -3.92
N ASP A 225 -19.12 8.40 -4.11
CA ASP A 225 -20.18 8.09 -3.14
C ASP A 225 -19.79 6.92 -2.22
N PHE A 226 -19.08 7.23 -1.14
CA PHE A 226 -18.71 6.23 -0.13
C PHE A 226 -19.92 5.63 0.59
N GLY A 227 -21.01 6.38 0.76
CA GLY A 227 -22.22 5.89 1.43
C GLY A 227 -22.86 4.74 0.66
N ALA A 228 -22.98 4.88 -0.67
CA ALA A 228 -23.47 3.81 -1.53
C ALA A 228 -22.54 2.58 -1.50
N LEU A 229 -21.22 2.77 -1.48
CA LEU A 229 -20.25 1.67 -1.38
C LEU A 229 -20.41 0.94 -0.04
N ALA A 230 -20.49 1.70 1.05
CA ALA A 230 -20.57 1.20 2.42
C ALA A 230 -21.88 0.46 2.73
N ALA A 231 -22.93 0.70 1.93
CA ALA A 231 -24.17 -0.05 1.99
C ALA A 231 -24.05 -1.49 1.44
N THR A 232 -23.03 -1.78 0.61
CA THR A 232 -22.87 -3.09 -0.05
C THR A 232 -22.26 -4.15 0.85
N ASP A 233 -22.64 -5.41 0.64
CA ASP A 233 -22.08 -6.55 1.39
C ASP A 233 -20.59 -6.76 1.07
N ALA A 234 -20.19 -6.55 -0.19
CA ALA A 234 -18.79 -6.69 -0.62
C ALA A 234 -17.83 -5.82 0.20
N PHE A 235 -18.24 -4.59 0.53
CA PHE A 235 -17.46 -3.68 1.35
C PHE A 235 -17.42 -4.13 2.83
N LYS A 236 -18.56 -4.54 3.39
CA LYS A 236 -18.67 -5.00 4.79
C LYS A 236 -17.90 -6.30 5.05
N ASP A 237 -17.99 -7.24 4.12
CA ASP A 237 -17.36 -8.57 4.18
C ASP A 237 -15.84 -8.48 3.99
N GLY A 238 -15.37 -7.46 3.27
CA GLY A 238 -13.96 -7.24 3.00
C GLY A 238 -13.19 -6.51 4.11
N TRP A 239 -13.82 -6.19 5.25
CA TRP A 239 -13.22 -5.39 6.33
C TRP A 239 -11.81 -5.81 6.76
N ASP A 240 -11.57 -7.13 6.84
CA ASP A 240 -10.29 -7.68 7.32
C ASP A 240 -9.13 -7.50 6.31
N THR A 241 -9.37 -6.83 5.19
CA THR A 241 -8.39 -6.61 4.13
C THR A 241 -7.79 -5.21 4.19
N SER A 242 -6.56 -5.09 3.71
CA SER A 242 -5.85 -3.81 3.70
C SER A 242 -6.50 -2.79 2.76
N GLU A 243 -7.06 -3.25 1.65
CA GLU A 243 -7.66 -2.41 0.61
C GLU A 243 -8.98 -1.77 1.07
N ILE A 244 -9.83 -2.52 1.79
CA ILE A 244 -11.05 -1.95 2.38
C ILE A 244 -10.71 -0.94 3.47
N ARG A 245 -9.74 -1.23 4.34
CA ARG A 245 -9.30 -0.26 5.36
C ARG A 245 -8.67 0.98 4.73
N GLY A 246 -7.95 0.84 3.61
CA GLY A 246 -7.47 1.97 2.81
C GLY A 246 -8.62 2.82 2.24
N LEU A 247 -9.69 2.20 1.74
CA LEU A 247 -10.90 2.90 1.30
C LEU A 247 -11.59 3.64 2.45
N VAL A 248 -11.70 3.02 3.64
CA VAL A 248 -12.26 3.68 4.83
C VAL A 248 -11.38 4.83 5.29
N SER A 249 -10.05 4.71 5.23
CA SER A 249 -9.13 5.82 5.53
C SER A 249 -9.34 7.00 4.57
N LYS A 250 -9.50 6.74 3.26
CA LYS A 250 -9.86 7.78 2.28
C LYS A 250 -11.24 8.38 2.55
N TRP A 251 -12.22 7.59 2.96
CA TRP A 251 -13.53 8.08 3.36
C TRP A 251 -13.42 9.02 4.56
N MET A 252 -12.71 8.60 5.62
CA MET A 252 -12.49 9.42 6.82
C MET A 252 -11.76 10.74 6.52
N ALA A 253 -10.88 10.77 5.52
CA ALA A 253 -10.21 12.01 5.11
C ALA A 253 -11.16 13.01 4.42
N LYS A 254 -12.25 12.53 3.81
CA LYS A 254 -13.21 13.34 3.04
C LYS A 254 -14.46 13.70 3.85
N ASP A 255 -14.99 12.73 4.59
CA ASP A 255 -16.21 12.84 5.41
C ASP A 255 -16.04 11.96 6.66
N ALA A 256 -15.31 12.51 7.63
CA ALA A 256 -14.98 11.82 8.87
C ALA A 256 -16.21 11.45 9.71
N GLU A 257 -17.25 12.28 9.69
CA GLU A 257 -18.46 12.05 10.49
C GLU A 257 -19.19 10.79 10.02
N SER A 258 -19.53 10.72 8.71
CA SER A 258 -20.22 9.55 8.17
C SER A 258 -19.37 8.28 8.25
N ALA A 259 -18.07 8.39 7.97
CA ALA A 259 -17.16 7.24 7.99
C ALA A 259 -17.00 6.66 9.41
N VAL A 260 -16.79 7.51 10.41
CA VAL A 260 -16.65 7.08 11.81
C VAL A 260 -17.97 6.49 12.31
N ALA A 261 -19.10 7.13 12.04
CA ALA A 261 -20.42 6.60 12.40
C ALA A 261 -20.64 5.20 11.80
N TRP A 262 -20.28 5.00 10.52
CA TRP A 262 -20.37 3.68 9.88
C TRP A 262 -19.44 2.64 10.51
N VAL A 263 -18.19 3.00 10.83
CA VAL A 263 -17.25 2.08 11.48
C VAL A 263 -17.74 1.68 12.87
N LEU A 264 -18.22 2.64 13.67
CA LEU A 264 -18.78 2.37 14.99
C LEU A 264 -19.99 1.42 14.89
N GLN A 265 -20.89 1.67 13.94
CA GLN A 265 -22.07 0.85 13.74
C GLN A 265 -21.73 -0.59 13.30
N THR A 266 -20.71 -0.77 12.47
CA THR A 266 -20.44 -2.06 11.81
C THR A 266 -19.33 -2.89 12.46
N LYS A 267 -18.38 -2.23 13.13
CA LYS A 267 -17.15 -2.84 13.67
C LYS A 267 -16.84 -2.42 15.11
N GLY A 268 -17.60 -1.47 15.65
CA GLY A 268 -17.39 -0.92 16.99
C GLY A 268 -16.14 -0.03 17.10
N PRO A 269 -15.83 0.45 18.32
CA PRO A 269 -14.69 1.32 18.59
C PRO A 269 -13.34 0.76 18.14
N GLY A 270 -13.13 -0.55 18.30
CA GLY A 270 -11.90 -1.20 17.85
C GLY A 270 -11.67 -1.10 16.35
N GLY A 271 -12.74 -0.99 15.56
CA GLY A 271 -12.66 -0.81 14.12
C GLY A 271 -11.99 0.52 13.71
N ILE A 272 -12.17 1.59 14.48
CA ILE A 272 -11.51 2.89 14.23
C ILE A 272 -10.00 2.72 14.41
N CYS A 273 -9.58 2.06 15.49
CA CYS A 273 -8.17 1.79 15.74
C CYS A 273 -7.55 0.92 14.65
N ASP A 274 -8.32 -0.04 14.11
CA ASP A 274 -7.86 -0.85 12.98
C ASP A 274 -7.59 -0.03 11.72
N VAL A 275 -8.35 1.04 11.46
CA VAL A 275 -8.06 1.96 10.35
C VAL A 275 -6.77 2.74 10.63
N PHE A 276 -6.57 3.20 11.87
CA PHE A 276 -5.38 3.98 12.26
C PHE A 276 -4.06 3.21 12.08
N LYS A 277 -4.07 1.88 12.29
CA LYS A 277 -2.89 1.01 12.07
C LYS A 277 -2.33 1.08 10.66
N PHE A 278 -3.15 1.45 9.69
CA PHE A 278 -2.77 1.56 8.30
C PHE A 278 -2.53 3.00 7.87
N GLY A 279 -2.25 3.92 8.79
CA GLY A 279 -1.98 5.31 8.45
C GLY A 279 -3.26 6.10 8.20
N GLY A 280 -3.43 7.14 9.01
CA GLY A 280 -4.43 8.18 8.82
C GLY A 280 -3.73 9.51 8.55
N ALA A 281 -4.43 10.41 7.86
CA ALA A 281 -4.02 11.80 7.84
C ALA A 281 -4.22 12.40 9.25
N THR A 282 -3.40 13.38 9.63
CA THR A 282 -3.56 14.12 10.89
C THR A 282 -5.00 14.64 11.09
N SER A 283 -5.64 15.12 10.01
CA SER A 283 -7.02 15.58 10.04
C SER A 283 -8.02 14.50 10.47
N THR A 284 -7.76 13.23 10.16
CA THR A 284 -8.62 12.11 10.55
C THR A 284 -8.59 11.90 12.05
N TYR A 285 -7.41 11.93 12.68
CA TYR A 285 -7.29 11.78 14.13
C TYR A 285 -8.01 12.93 14.86
N ASN A 286 -7.81 14.16 14.42
CA ASN A 286 -8.49 15.32 15.00
C ASN A 286 -10.01 15.20 14.87
N ALA A 287 -10.51 14.76 13.71
CA ALA A 287 -11.94 14.58 13.52
C ALA A 287 -12.52 13.48 14.42
N VAL A 288 -11.81 12.37 14.64
CA VAL A 288 -12.24 11.36 15.61
C VAL A 288 -12.24 11.93 17.03
N GLY A 289 -11.19 12.64 17.43
CA GLY A 289 -11.11 13.29 18.74
C GLY A 289 -12.29 14.22 19.02
N GLY A 290 -12.67 15.06 18.05
CA GLY A 290 -13.85 15.94 18.19
C GLY A 290 -15.19 15.18 18.26
N GLN A 291 -15.30 14.04 17.59
CA GLN A 291 -16.51 13.21 17.65
C GLN A 291 -16.68 12.50 19.00
N MET A 292 -15.59 12.21 19.72
CA MET A 292 -15.62 11.55 21.03
C MET A 292 -16.43 12.30 22.07
N GLU A 293 -16.56 13.63 21.95
CA GLU A 293 -17.39 14.46 22.84
C GLU A 293 -18.87 14.06 22.82
N ASN A 294 -19.33 13.47 21.70
CA ASN A 294 -20.71 13.07 21.49
C ASN A 294 -20.92 11.56 21.65
N TRP A 295 -19.87 10.80 21.98
CA TRP A 295 -19.99 9.37 22.22
C TRP A 295 -20.56 9.10 23.62
N SER A 296 -21.22 7.96 23.79
CA SER A 296 -21.56 7.49 25.13
C SER A 296 -20.28 7.10 25.89
N ASP A 297 -20.37 7.09 27.22
CA ASP A 297 -19.26 6.68 28.08
C ASP A 297 -18.76 5.28 27.73
N GLU A 298 -19.66 4.36 27.40
CA GLU A 298 -19.30 2.98 27.03
C GLU A 298 -18.46 2.93 25.74
N ILE A 299 -18.88 3.64 24.69
CA ILE A 299 -18.16 3.68 23.40
C ILE A 299 -16.78 4.32 23.58
N ARG A 300 -16.73 5.44 24.32
CA ARG A 300 -15.49 6.16 24.60
C ARG A 300 -14.52 5.33 25.42
N SER A 301 -14.98 4.71 26.50
CA SER A 301 -14.13 3.85 27.34
C SER A 301 -13.61 2.64 26.57
N GLU A 302 -14.44 1.99 25.74
CA GLU A 302 -13.99 0.87 24.90
C GLU A 302 -12.94 1.30 23.86
N PHE A 303 -13.13 2.47 23.25
CA PHE A 303 -12.15 3.04 22.31
C PHE A 303 -10.82 3.30 23.00
N LEU A 304 -10.83 4.00 24.14
CA LEU A 304 -9.64 4.37 24.89
C LEU A 304 -8.90 3.14 25.43
N ASP A 305 -9.61 2.14 25.96
CA ASP A 305 -9.04 0.85 26.35
C ASP A 305 -8.40 0.11 25.16
N THR A 306 -9.00 0.20 23.96
CA THR A 306 -8.41 -0.38 22.75
C THR A 306 -7.12 0.34 22.35
N ILE A 307 -7.10 1.67 22.40
CA ILE A 307 -5.89 2.46 22.15
C ILE A 307 -4.82 2.15 23.19
N GLU A 308 -5.18 2.11 24.47
CA GLU A 308 -4.28 1.79 25.57
C GLU A 308 -3.57 0.46 25.33
N LYS A 309 -4.32 -0.59 25.00
CA LYS A 309 -3.78 -1.91 24.65
C LYS A 309 -2.85 -1.87 23.44
N GLN A 310 -3.08 -0.99 22.46
CA GLN A 310 -2.21 -0.85 21.29
C GLN A 310 -0.92 -0.08 21.59
N VAL A 311 -1.01 1.00 22.39
CA VAL A 311 0.13 1.76 22.90
C VAL A 311 1.02 0.85 23.75
N ALA A 312 0.42 0.08 24.66
CA ALA A 312 1.10 -0.89 25.51
C ALA A 312 1.69 -2.07 24.71
N GLY A 313 0.92 -2.63 23.78
CA GLY A 313 1.24 -3.84 23.02
C GLY A 313 2.26 -3.65 21.89
N GLN A 314 2.91 -2.49 21.78
CA GLN A 314 3.88 -2.14 20.73
C GLN A 314 3.28 -2.03 19.31
N LEU A 315 1.97 -1.87 19.17
CA LEU A 315 1.29 -1.92 17.87
C LEU A 315 0.93 -0.51 17.40
N TYR A 316 1.81 0.06 16.56
CA TYR A 316 1.56 1.13 15.59
C TYR A 316 1.04 2.50 16.08
N THR A 317 0.51 2.60 17.29
CA THR A 317 0.00 3.85 17.85
C THR A 317 1.18 4.68 18.34
N THR A 318 1.51 5.71 17.58
CA THR A 318 2.57 6.66 17.90
C THR A 318 2.02 7.75 18.81
N SER A 319 2.93 8.46 19.49
CA SER A 319 2.57 9.65 20.27
C SER A 319 1.86 10.72 19.44
N SER A 320 2.16 10.79 18.14
CA SER A 320 1.42 11.66 17.23
C SER A 320 -0.06 11.31 17.15
N VAL A 321 -0.47 10.04 17.20
CA VAL A 321 -1.90 9.68 17.17
C VAL A 321 -2.60 10.20 18.42
N ILE A 322 -2.00 9.99 19.60
CA ILE A 322 -2.56 10.46 20.88
C ILE A 322 -2.65 11.99 20.92
N SER A 323 -1.58 12.69 20.53
CA SER A 323 -1.56 14.15 20.48
C SER A 323 -2.59 14.72 19.51
N GLU A 324 -2.75 14.14 18.33
CA GLU A 324 -3.75 14.61 17.34
C GLU A 324 -5.19 14.29 17.79
N LEU A 325 -5.46 13.11 18.36
CA LEU A 325 -6.76 12.84 18.99
C LEU A 325 -7.10 13.86 20.08
N ALA A 326 -6.15 14.16 20.98
CA ALA A 326 -6.35 15.13 22.06
C ALA A 326 -6.53 16.58 21.55
N LYS A 327 -5.92 16.95 20.42
CA LYS A 327 -6.13 18.25 19.75
C LYS A 327 -7.48 18.36 19.05
N GLY A 328 -8.07 17.22 18.69
CA GLY A 328 -9.36 17.14 18.01
C GLY A 328 -10.54 17.54 18.88
N THR A 329 -10.44 17.31 20.18
CA THR A 329 -11.50 17.65 21.15
C THR A 329 -11.34 19.07 21.69
N SER A 330 -12.48 19.71 21.93
CA SER A 330 -12.65 20.99 22.60
C SER A 330 -12.85 20.86 24.11
N ASP A 331 -13.11 19.65 24.62
CA ASP A 331 -13.19 19.35 26.06
C ASP A 331 -11.79 19.09 26.64
N PRO A 332 -11.26 19.98 27.51
CA PRO A 332 -9.94 19.79 28.11
C PRO A 332 -9.83 18.54 28.97
N ALA A 333 -10.91 18.12 29.63
CA ALA A 333 -10.89 16.92 30.47
C ALA A 333 -10.75 15.65 29.61
N LEU A 334 -11.49 15.59 28.50
CA LEU A 334 -11.35 14.51 27.52
C LEU A 334 -9.98 14.53 26.83
N ALA A 335 -9.44 15.72 26.53
CA ALA A 335 -8.09 15.83 25.97
C ALA A 335 -7.04 15.24 26.92
N ASP A 336 -7.17 15.50 28.22
CA ASP A 336 -6.29 14.95 29.24
C ASP A 336 -6.49 13.44 29.40
N GLU A 337 -7.73 12.94 29.40
CA GLU A 337 -8.04 11.50 29.41
C GLU A 337 -7.35 10.76 28.23
N ILE A 338 -7.40 11.33 27.02
CA ILE A 338 -6.71 10.79 25.84
C ILE A 338 -5.19 10.79 26.04
N ARG A 339 -4.61 11.86 26.58
CA ARG A 339 -3.17 11.95 26.84
C ARG A 339 -2.71 10.95 27.90
N GLU A 340 -3.51 10.72 28.92
CA GLU A 340 -3.26 9.73 29.97
C GLU A 340 -3.14 8.30 29.40
N VAL A 341 -3.94 7.95 28.39
CA VAL A 341 -3.76 6.69 27.65
C VAL A 341 -2.36 6.60 27.01
N GLY A 342 -1.84 7.72 26.48
CA GLY A 342 -0.49 7.78 25.93
C GLY A 342 0.62 7.51 26.97
N ILE A 343 0.39 7.87 28.24
CA ILE A 343 1.36 7.68 29.34
C ILE A 343 1.65 6.20 29.58
N GLN A 344 0.70 5.30 29.29
CA GLN A 344 0.88 3.86 29.41
C GLN A 344 2.05 3.31 28.58
N GLY A 345 2.43 4.02 27.51
CA GLY A 345 3.62 3.71 26.71
C GLY A 345 4.93 3.77 27.52
N MET A 346 4.99 4.51 28.63
CA MET A 346 6.19 4.58 29.46
C MET A 346 6.51 3.23 30.11
N PHE A 347 5.50 2.52 30.63
CA PHE A 347 5.71 1.18 31.17
C PHE A 347 6.31 0.21 30.12
N ALA A 348 6.07 0.48 28.83
CA ALA A 348 6.58 -0.32 27.71
C ALA A 348 7.97 0.13 27.21
N GLY A 349 8.67 1.01 27.93
CA GLY A 349 9.98 1.52 27.51
C GLY A 349 9.92 2.44 26.29
N ARG A 350 8.86 3.26 26.20
CA ARG A 350 8.65 4.22 25.09
C ARG A 350 8.74 5.66 25.56
N THR A 351 9.62 5.95 26.53
CA THR A 351 9.67 7.28 27.15
C THR A 351 9.88 8.39 26.12
N SER A 352 10.74 8.19 25.13
CA SER A 352 10.97 9.18 24.06
C SER A 352 9.72 9.54 23.26
N ASN A 353 8.77 8.60 23.11
CA ASN A 353 7.49 8.86 22.44
C ASN A 353 6.51 9.56 23.39
N VAL A 354 6.50 9.20 24.67
CA VAL A 354 5.53 9.76 25.64
C VAL A 354 5.86 11.20 26.04
N LEU A 355 7.14 11.57 26.15
CA LEU A 355 7.53 12.91 26.59
C LEU A 355 6.89 14.07 25.80
N PRO A 356 6.80 14.02 24.45
CA PRO A 356 6.05 15.00 23.68
C PRO A 356 4.57 15.16 24.10
N ILE A 357 3.89 14.07 24.47
CA ILE A 357 2.49 14.10 24.92
C ILE A 357 2.39 14.86 26.25
N LEU A 358 3.30 14.56 27.19
CA LEU A 358 3.37 15.23 28.49
C LEU A 358 3.74 16.71 28.37
N ASP A 359 4.56 17.08 27.37
CA ASP A 359 4.93 18.47 27.11
C ASP A 359 3.72 19.33 26.65
N GLU A 360 2.70 18.72 26.06
CA GLU A 360 1.44 19.37 25.65
C GLU A 360 0.45 19.59 26.83
N MET A 361 0.69 18.96 28.00
CA MET A 361 -0.15 19.12 29.19
C MET A 361 0.28 20.32 30.04
N ASP A 362 -0.62 20.82 30.89
CA ASP A 362 -0.25 21.81 31.92
C ASP A 362 0.88 21.26 32.84
N PRO A 363 1.84 22.10 33.29
CA PRO A 363 2.95 21.66 34.15
C PRO A 363 2.55 20.92 35.43
N VAL A 364 1.46 21.30 36.08
CA VAL A 364 1.00 20.61 37.30
C VAL A 364 0.36 19.28 36.90
N ARG A 365 -0.50 19.31 35.88
CA ARG A 365 -1.24 18.14 35.40
C ARG A 365 -0.33 17.02 34.88
N ARG A 366 0.76 17.34 34.18
CA ARG A 366 1.66 16.31 33.66
C ARG A 366 2.33 15.52 34.79
N VAL A 367 2.67 16.17 35.90
CA VAL A 367 3.29 15.52 37.07
C VAL A 367 2.26 14.67 37.80
N ASP A 368 1.04 15.19 37.99
CA ASP A 368 -0.06 14.45 38.59
C ASP A 368 -0.41 13.19 37.79
N ALA A 369 -0.48 13.29 36.46
CA ALA A 369 -0.75 12.16 35.58
C ALA A 369 0.34 11.06 35.68
N LEU A 370 1.61 11.46 35.79
CA LEU A 370 2.72 10.53 36.01
C LEU A 370 2.64 9.83 37.37
N LEU A 371 2.24 10.56 38.43
CA LEU A 371 2.06 10.00 39.77
C LEU A 371 0.82 9.10 39.87
N ALA A 372 -0.23 9.41 39.10
CA ALA A 372 -1.47 8.63 39.07
C ALA A 372 -1.37 7.39 38.17
N ALA A 373 -0.41 7.33 37.25
CA ALA A 373 -0.25 6.24 36.30
C ALA A 373 -0.19 4.87 37.01
N THR A 374 -1.00 3.93 36.56
CA THR A 374 -0.95 2.54 37.01
C THR A 374 -0.75 1.64 35.79
N SER A 375 0.07 0.60 35.94
CA SER A 375 0.34 -0.32 34.83
C SER A 375 -0.85 -1.24 34.59
N GLY A 376 -1.51 -1.08 33.45
CA GLY A 376 -2.43 -2.09 32.91
C GLY A 376 -1.71 -3.32 32.30
N MET A 377 -0.38 -3.26 32.15
CA MET A 377 0.39 -4.29 31.45
C MET A 377 0.74 -5.51 32.30
N PRO A 378 0.78 -6.72 31.70
CA PRO A 378 1.39 -7.90 32.32
C PRO A 378 2.87 -7.64 32.65
N LYS A 379 3.33 -8.12 33.82
CA LYS A 379 4.72 -7.93 34.30
C LYS A 379 5.82 -8.34 33.30
N GLY A 380 5.54 -9.29 32.40
CA GLY A 380 6.51 -9.72 31.37
C GLY A 380 6.61 -8.81 30.13
N GLN A 381 5.80 -7.75 30.05
CA GLN A 381 5.78 -6.81 28.93
C GLN A 381 6.29 -5.41 29.31
N GLN A 382 6.49 -5.17 30.61
CA GLN A 382 7.13 -3.95 31.10
C GLN A 382 8.60 -3.94 30.70
N ASN A 383 9.01 -2.91 29.99
CA ASN A 383 10.35 -2.79 29.40
C ASN A 383 10.98 -1.42 29.67
N PHE A 384 10.54 -0.72 30.71
CA PHE A 384 11.14 0.54 31.14
C PHE A 384 12.58 0.29 31.64
N GLY A 385 13.55 0.61 30.78
CA GLY A 385 14.96 0.32 31.00
C GLY A 385 15.76 1.51 31.53
N GLN A 386 17.06 1.31 31.71
CA GLN A 386 17.96 2.36 32.19
C GLN A 386 17.96 3.61 31.27
N SER A 387 17.91 3.43 29.95
CA SER A 387 17.85 4.55 29.01
C SER A 387 16.57 5.38 29.14
N ASP A 388 15.44 4.72 29.42
CA ASP A 388 14.16 5.38 29.64
C ASP A 388 14.16 6.13 30.98
N GLU A 389 14.73 5.52 32.03
CA GLU A 389 14.93 6.16 33.32
C GLU A 389 15.79 7.43 33.21
N GLU A 390 16.95 7.35 32.55
CA GLU A 390 17.84 8.51 32.34
C GLU A 390 17.12 9.64 31.60
N LEU A 391 16.34 9.28 30.56
CA LEU A 391 15.57 10.25 29.78
C LEU A 391 14.45 10.89 30.60
N LEU A 392 13.69 10.08 31.35
CA LEU A 392 12.60 10.56 32.21
C LEU A 392 13.14 11.47 33.32
N ARG A 393 14.22 11.06 34.01
CA ARG A 393 14.86 11.86 35.07
C ARG A 393 15.36 13.20 34.55
N LYS A 394 16.02 13.20 33.38
CA LYS A 394 16.46 14.43 32.73
C LYS A 394 15.27 15.38 32.51
N LYS A 395 14.16 14.85 31.98
CA LYS A 395 12.97 15.65 31.68
C LYS A 395 12.26 16.15 32.94
N LEU A 396 12.13 15.33 33.98
CA LEU A 396 11.57 15.72 35.28
C LEU A 396 12.39 16.84 35.95
N ASN A 397 13.72 16.77 35.85
CA ASN A 397 14.61 17.84 36.32
C ASN A 397 14.46 19.13 35.50
N GLU A 398 14.31 19.05 34.17
CA GLU A 398 13.98 20.21 33.33
C GLU A 398 12.65 20.86 33.73
N TRP A 399 11.66 20.06 34.13
CA TRP A 399 10.39 20.52 34.68
C TRP A 399 10.44 20.94 36.16
N GLN A 400 11.62 20.93 36.78
CA GLN A 400 11.85 21.31 38.18
C GLN A 400 11.03 20.48 39.19
N VAL A 401 10.76 19.22 38.86
CA VAL A 401 10.11 18.27 39.78
C VAL A 401 11.07 17.93 40.93
N SER A 402 10.56 17.83 42.16
CA SER A 402 11.41 17.54 43.32
C SER A 402 12.10 16.18 43.19
N ALA A 403 13.23 16.00 43.87
CA ALA A 403 13.97 14.72 43.85
C ALA A 403 13.09 13.57 44.39
N GLU A 404 12.29 13.83 45.42
CA GLU A 404 11.39 12.85 46.04
C GLU A 404 10.30 12.40 45.05
N GLN A 405 9.63 13.35 44.39
CA GLN A 405 8.62 13.04 43.37
C GLN A 405 9.25 12.37 42.15
N THR A 406 10.46 12.76 41.76
CA THR A 406 11.19 12.13 40.66
C THR A 406 11.45 10.65 40.94
N GLU A 407 11.89 10.30 42.15
CA GLU A 407 12.05 8.89 42.53
C GLU A 407 10.72 8.13 42.53
N GLU A 408 9.66 8.73 43.07
CA GLU A 408 8.34 8.09 43.07
C GLU A 408 7.85 7.79 41.64
N ILE A 409 7.94 8.78 40.75
CA ILE A 409 7.56 8.64 39.35
C ILE A 409 8.41 7.56 38.67
N VAL A 410 9.73 7.58 38.83
CA VAL A 410 10.62 6.61 38.19
C VAL A 410 10.35 5.19 38.67
N GLN A 411 10.17 4.99 39.99
CA GLN A 411 9.90 3.66 40.56
C GLN A 411 8.57 3.09 40.07
N ARG A 412 7.59 3.94 39.79
CA ARG A 412 6.29 3.53 39.26
C ARG A 412 6.40 2.80 37.94
N PHE A 413 7.25 3.26 37.02
CA PHE A 413 7.38 2.68 35.69
C PHE A 413 8.34 1.48 35.62
N LYS A 414 9.15 1.25 36.66
CA LYS A 414 10.05 0.10 36.74
C LYS A 414 9.27 -1.23 36.87
N PRO A 415 9.79 -2.33 36.29
CA PRO A 415 9.17 -3.66 36.34
C PRO A 415 9.16 -4.34 37.72
#